data_AF-A0A6A4HGR9-F1
#
_entry.id   AF-A0A6A4HGR9-F1
#
_cell.length_a   1.000
_cell.length_b   1.000
_cell.length_c   1.000
_cell.angle_alpha   90.00
_cell.angle_beta   90.00
_cell.angle_gamma   90.00
#
_symmetry.space_group_name_H-M   'P 1'
#
loop_
_entity.id
_entity.type
_entity.pdbx_description
1 polymer ?
#
loop_
_entity_poly.entity_id
_entity_poly.type
_entity_poly.pdbx_seq_one_letter_code
_entity_poly.pdbx_strand_id
1 'polypeptide(L)'
;QLLHDVRTRWDSLFFMIRRYRVLRQAIEMLFRRPAHQKTLLPLVPTDAEWKKLRDFEVILQVPHTVQQVMSKQKTPVLSSAIPVYERFIYSWEYMAKNNPSLS
;
A
#
# COMPACT_ATOMS: atom_id res chain seq x y z
N GLN A 1 -14.21 -2.11 -17.42
CA GLN A 1 -13.36 -3.25 -17.82
C GLN A 1 -12.23 -3.33 -16.78
N LEU A 2 -12.24 -4.36 -15.92
CA LEU A 2 -11.24 -4.51 -14.86
C LEU A 2 -9.90 -4.88 -15.48
N LEU A 3 -8.90 -4.01 -15.33
CA LEU A 3 -7.50 -4.36 -15.57
C LEU A 3 -7.17 -5.60 -14.75
N HIS A 4 -6.66 -6.65 -15.40
CA HIS A 4 -6.14 -7.81 -14.70
C HIS A 4 -5.09 -7.33 -13.71
N ASP A 5 -5.39 -7.52 -12.42
CA ASP A 5 -4.47 -7.34 -11.31
C ASP A 5 -3.19 -8.10 -11.68
N VAL A 6 -2.05 -7.39 -11.69
CA VAL A 6 -0.75 -8.05 -11.86
C VAL A 6 -0.69 -9.14 -10.78
N ARG A 7 -0.14 -10.32 -11.11
CA ARG A 7 -0.11 -11.49 -10.19
C ARG A 7 0.44 -11.12 -8.80
N THR A 8 1.26 -10.07 -8.73
CA THR A 8 1.56 -9.28 -7.53
C THR A 8 0.41 -8.33 -7.19
N ARG A 9 -0.49 -8.77 -6.31
CA ARG A 9 -1.68 -8.05 -5.76
C ARG A 9 -1.34 -6.79 -4.92
N TRP A 10 -0.45 -5.93 -5.42
CA TRP A 10 0.04 -4.75 -4.70
C TRP A 10 -1.02 -3.66 -4.56
N ASP A 11 -1.88 -3.49 -5.56
CA ASP A 11 -2.99 -2.52 -5.51
C ASP A 11 -4.04 -2.90 -4.47
N SER A 12 -4.47 -4.17 -4.46
CA SER A 12 -5.41 -4.68 -3.47
C SER A 12 -4.87 -4.52 -2.05
N LEU A 13 -3.58 -4.82 -1.84
CA LEU A 13 -2.90 -4.64 -0.56
C LEU A 13 -2.80 -3.15 -0.17
N PHE A 14 -2.42 -2.28 -1.11
CA PHE A 14 -2.33 -0.83 -0.90
C PHE A 14 -3.68 -0.26 -0.43
N PHE A 15 -4.76 -0.56 -1.14
CA PHE A 15 -6.09 -0.07 -0.79
C PHE A 15 -6.58 -0.62 0.54
N MET A 16 -6.30 -1.91 0.83
CA MET A 16 -6.65 -2.53 2.11
C MET A 16 -5.94 -1.84 3.27
N ILE A 17 -4.61 -1.67 3.19
CA ILE A 17 -3.81 -1.03 4.24
C ILE A 17 -4.24 0.42 4.43
N ARG A 18 -4.38 1.19 3.34
CA ARG A 18 -4.81 2.58 3.38
C ARG A 18 -6.17 2.73 4.06
N ARG A 19 -7.15 1.91 3.66
CA ARG A 19 -8.50 1.93 4.25
C ARG A 19 -8.47 1.53 5.72
N TYR A 20 -7.72 0.49 6.07
CA TYR A 20 -7.57 0.02 7.44
C TYR A 20 -6.95 1.11 8.34
N ARG A 21 -5.95 1.84 7.84
CA ARG A 21 -5.35 2.99 8.53
C ARG A 21 -6.31 4.16 8.70
N VAL A 22 -7.06 4.54 7.65
CA VAL A 22 -8.06 5.62 7.73
C VAL A 22 -9.14 5.28 8.75
N LEU A 23 -9.53 4.01 8.85
CA LEU A 23 -10.54 3.54 9.78
C LEU A 23 -10.01 3.17 11.18
N ARG A 24 -8.73 3.43 11.48
CA ARG A 24 -8.08 3.03 12.75
C ARG A 24 -8.95 3.32 13.99
N GLN A 25 -9.43 4.56 14.13
CA GLN A 25 -10.25 4.96 15.28
C GLN A 25 -11.55 4.15 15.37
N ALA A 26 -12.26 3.96 14.25
CA ALA A 26 -13.49 3.20 14.19
C ALA A 26 -13.27 1.71 14.54
N ILE A 27 -12.16 1.14 14.07
CA ILE A 27 -11.78 -0.25 14.32
C ILE A 27 -11.44 -0.46 15.79
N GLU A 28 -10.62 0.43 16.37
CA GLU A 28 -10.30 0.34 17.79
C GLU A 28 -11.54 0.51 18.67
N MET A 29 -12.47 1.41 18.32
CA MET A 29 -13.76 1.53 19.01
C MET A 29 -14.61 0.27 18.90
N LEU A 30 -14.66 -0.36 17.73
CA LEU A 30 -15.38 -1.61 17.50
C LEU A 30 -14.80 -2.76 18.33
N PHE A 31 -13.46 -2.84 18.41
CA PHE A 31 -12.76 -3.94 19.06
C PHE A 31 -12.85 -3.86 20.59
N ARG A 32 -13.04 -2.65 21.13
CA ARG A 32 -13.31 -2.42 22.57
C ARG A 32 -14.75 -2.75 22.98
N ARG A 33 -15.67 -3.05 22.05
CA ARG A 33 -17.05 -3.41 22.40
C ARG A 33 -17.08 -4.77 23.11
N PRO A 34 -17.92 -4.95 24.16
CA PRO A 34 -17.98 -6.20 24.93
C PRO A 34 -18.24 -7.45 24.07
N ALA A 35 -19.01 -7.31 22.99
CA ALA A 35 -19.33 -8.39 22.05
C ALA A 35 -18.12 -8.91 21.26
N HIS A 36 -17.07 -8.11 21.10
CA HIS A 36 -15.91 -8.43 20.27
C HIS A 36 -14.58 -8.43 21.02
N GLN A 37 -14.57 -7.94 22.26
CA GLN A 37 -13.37 -7.72 23.05
C GLN A 37 -12.52 -8.98 23.24
N LYS A 38 -13.14 -10.15 23.47
CA LYS A 38 -12.40 -11.39 23.69
C LYS A 38 -11.66 -11.90 22.43
N THR A 39 -12.18 -11.61 21.25
CA THR A 39 -11.68 -12.18 19.98
C THR A 39 -10.89 -11.17 19.16
N LEU A 40 -11.31 -9.90 19.13
CA LEU A 40 -10.72 -8.87 18.26
C LEU A 40 -9.71 -7.98 18.98
N LEU A 41 -9.85 -7.74 20.29
CA LEU A 41 -8.89 -6.92 21.04
C LEU A 41 -7.44 -7.42 20.93
N PRO A 42 -7.17 -8.74 20.96
CA PRO A 42 -5.81 -9.27 20.77
C PRO A 42 -5.25 -9.02 19.37
N LEU A 43 -6.11 -8.71 18.38
CA LEU A 43 -5.73 -8.43 17.00
C LEU A 43 -5.55 -6.93 16.73
N VAL A 44 -5.74 -6.05 17.71
CA VAL A 44 -5.48 -4.62 17.55
C VAL A 44 -3.98 -4.42 17.35
N PRO A 45 -3.55 -3.78 16.24
CA PRO A 45 -2.14 -3.48 16.05
C PRO A 45 -1.64 -2.50 17.11
N THR A 46 -0.43 -2.74 17.60
CA THR A 46 0.34 -1.80 18.41
C THR A 46 0.69 -0.54 17.61
N ASP A 47 1.08 0.54 18.28
CA ASP A 47 1.53 1.76 17.59
C ASP A 47 2.72 1.52 16.64
N ALA A 48 3.62 0.61 17.01
CA ALA A 48 4.73 0.20 16.17
C ALA A 48 4.24 -0.52 14.89
N GLU A 49 3.24 -1.40 15.00
CA GLU A 49 2.65 -2.09 13.85
C GLU A 49 1.85 -1.13 12.97
N TRP A 50 1.15 -0.15 13.55
CA TRP A 50 0.50 0.92 12.80
C TRP A 50 1.51 1.77 12.01
N LYS A 51 2.70 1.99 12.56
CA LYS A 51 3.80 2.65 11.85
C LYS A 51 4.29 1.78 10.68
N LYS A 52 4.52 0.49 10.90
CA LYS A 52 4.87 -0.44 9.80
C LYS A 52 3.82 -0.49 8.69
N LEU A 53 2.53 -0.47 9.03
CA LEU A 53 1.46 -0.38 8.05
C LEU A 53 1.51 0.93 7.24
N ARG A 54 1.90 2.04 7.87
CA ARG A 54 2.15 3.29 7.16
C ARG A 54 3.30 3.17 6.18
N ASP A 55 4.38 2.56 6.63
CA ASP A 55 5.59 2.34 5.85
C ASP A 55 5.28 1.50 4.60
N PHE A 56 4.52 0.42 4.75
CA PHE A 56 4.01 -0.37 3.62
C PHE A 56 3.11 0.42 2.67
N GLU A 57 2.22 1.29 3.18
CA GLU A 57 1.39 2.14 2.33
C GLU A 57 2.25 3.06 1.45
N VAL A 58 3.31 3.67 2.02
CA VAL A 58 4.22 4.55 1.28
C VAL A 58 5.00 3.77 0.22
N ILE A 59 5.52 2.58 0.56
CA ILE A 59 6.24 1.71 -0.39
C ILE A 59 5.33 1.31 -1.55
N LEU A 60 4.08 0.93 -1.26
CA LEU A 60 3.11 0.47 -2.26
C LEU A 60 2.49 1.62 -3.07
N GLN A 61 2.58 2.87 -2.59
CA GLN A 61 2.12 4.03 -3.35
C GLN A 61 2.90 4.23 -4.66
N VAL A 62 4.17 3.83 -4.69
CA VAL A 62 5.05 3.93 -5.87
C VAL A 62 4.53 3.03 -7.02
N PRO A 63 4.40 1.69 -6.86
CA PRO A 63 3.84 0.85 -7.92
C PRO A 63 2.39 1.23 -8.25
N HIS A 64 1.58 1.61 -7.26
CA HIS A 64 0.21 2.06 -7.49
C HIS A 64 0.16 3.25 -8.46
N THR A 65 1.00 4.27 -8.24
CA THR A 65 1.05 5.47 -9.09
C THR A 65 1.47 5.12 -10.52
N VAL A 66 2.49 4.28 -10.66
CA VAL A 66 2.98 3.82 -11.97
C VAL A 66 1.89 3.05 -12.72
N GLN A 67 1.21 2.12 -12.05
CA GLN A 67 0.11 1.37 -12.63
C GLN A 67 -1.03 2.30 -13.09
N GLN A 68 -1.38 3.31 -12.30
CA GLN A 68 -2.39 4.30 -12.68
C GLN A 68 -1.99 5.12 -13.91
N VAL A 69 -0.71 5.50 -14.02
CA VAL A 69 -0.18 6.22 -15.20
C VAL A 69 -0.26 5.35 -16.45
N MET A 70 0.18 4.09 -16.36
CA MET A 70 0.16 3.16 -17.49
C MET A 70 -1.26 2.79 -17.92
N SER A 71 -2.15 2.57 -16.96
CA SER A 71 -3.55 2.20 -17.22
C SER A 71 -4.34 3.32 -17.91
N LYS A 72 -3.89 4.59 -17.79
CA LYS A 72 -4.50 5.75 -18.46
C LYS A 72 -4.05 5.92 -19.91
N GLN A 73 -2.97 5.27 -20.33
CA GLN A 73 -2.48 5.38 -21.71
C GLN A 73 -3.39 4.59 -22.66
N LYS A 74 -3.99 5.29 -23.63
CA LYS A 74 -4.87 4.68 -24.65
C LYS A 74 -4.11 3.91 -25.73
N THR A 75 -2.82 4.20 -25.89
CA THR A 75 -1.89 3.53 -26.78
C THR A 75 -0.80 2.90 -25.93
N PRO A 76 -0.73 1.56 -25.79
CA PRO A 76 0.34 0.90 -25.07
C PRO A 76 1.61 1.01 -25.92
N VAL A 77 2.35 2.10 -25.78
CA VAL A 77 3.64 2.21 -26.44
C VAL A 77 4.64 1.48 -25.56
N LEU A 78 5.05 0.29 -25.98
CA LEU A 78 6.05 -0.52 -25.27
C LEU A 78 7.33 0.29 -24.97
N SER A 79 7.64 1.30 -25.78
CA SER A 79 8.76 2.22 -25.58
C SER A 79 8.63 3.09 -24.32
N SER A 80 7.43 3.39 -23.81
CA SER A 80 7.26 4.11 -22.54
C SER A 80 7.29 3.19 -21.32
N ALA A 81 7.25 1.87 -21.50
CA ALA A 81 7.32 0.92 -20.40
C ALA A 81 8.66 0.96 -19.68
N ILE A 82 9.76 0.95 -20.44
CA ILE A 82 11.13 0.91 -19.89
C ILE A 82 11.42 2.14 -19.01
N PRO A 83 11.22 3.39 -19.47
CA PRO A 83 11.47 4.58 -18.63
C PRO A 83 10.63 4.62 -17.35
N VAL A 84 9.41 4.06 -17.39
CA VAL A 84 8.54 4.02 -16.23
C VAL A 84 9.00 2.97 -15.22
N TYR A 85 9.48 1.81 -15.67
CA TYR A 85 10.10 0.81 -14.78
C TYR A 85 11.42 1.30 -14.19
N GLU A 86 12.25 2.00 -14.96
CA GLU A 86 13.47 2.63 -14.44
C GLU A 86 13.16 3.66 -13.35
N ARG A 87 12.15 4.51 -13.59
CA ARG A 87 11.72 5.52 -12.60
C ARG A 87 11.12 4.89 -11.35
N PHE A 88 10.44 3.77 -11.50
CA PHE A 88 9.91 2.95 -10.42
C PHE A 88 11.04 2.40 -9.53
N ILE A 89 12.05 1.75 -10.13
CA ILE A 89 13.21 1.19 -9.42
C ILE A 89 13.96 2.31 -8.70
N TYR A 90 14.25 3.40 -9.41
CA TYR A 90 14.95 4.55 -8.85
C TYR A 90 14.22 5.13 -7.63
N SER A 91 12.89 5.22 -7.67
CA SER A 91 12.09 5.75 -6.56
C SER A 91 12.24 4.89 -5.30
N TRP A 92 12.25 3.56 -5.44
CA TRP A 92 12.47 2.66 -4.31
C TRP A 92 13.89 2.70 -3.78
N GLU A 93 14.90 2.71 -4.66
CA GLU A 93 16.30 2.85 -4.24
C GLU A 93 16.54 4.16 -3.51
N TYR A 94 15.97 5.26 -4.01
CA TYR A 94 16.00 6.56 -3.36
C TYR A 94 15.32 6.52 -1.99
N MET A 95 14.16 5.88 -1.88
CA MET A 95 13.46 5.73 -0.60
C MET A 95 14.27 4.92 0.41
N ALA A 96 14.86 3.80 0.01
CA ALA A 96 15.69 2.96 0.87
C ALA A 96 16.92 3.72 1.39
N LYS A 97 17.56 4.50 0.52
CA LYS A 97 18.74 5.30 0.87
C LYS A 97 18.43 6.46 1.83
N ASN A 98 17.29 7.14 1.64
CA ASN A 98 16.95 8.34 2.42
C ASN A 98 16.09 8.03 3.66
N ASN A 99 15.56 6.82 3.78
CA ASN A 99 14.79 6.37 4.94
C ASN A 99 15.28 4.98 5.39
N PRO A 100 16.41 4.89 6.10
CA PRO A 100 16.94 3.60 6.57
C PRO A 100 15.99 2.86 7.54
N SER A 101 14.99 3.55 8.09
CA SER A 101 13.91 2.90 8.87
C SER A 101 12.85 2.19 8.03
N LEU A 102 12.84 2.39 6.71
CA LEU A 102 11.97 1.74 5.72
C LEU A 102 12.69 0.62 4.94
N SER A 103 14.02 0.51 5.09
CA SER A 103 14.87 -0.48 4.39
C SER A 103 14.91 -1.82 5.11
#